data_AF-A0A7C9DV93-F1
#
_entry.id   AF-A0A7C9DV93-F1
#
_cell.length_a   1.000
_cell.length_b   1.000
_cell.length_c   1.000
_cell.angle_alpha   90.00
_cell.angle_beta   90.00
_cell.angle_gamma   90.00
#
_symmetry.space_group_name_H-M   'P 1'
#
loop_
_entity.id
_entity.type
_entity.pdbx_description
1 polymer ?
#
loop_
_entity_poly.entity_id
_entity_poly.type
_entity_poly.pdbx_seq_one_letter_code
_entity_poly.pdbx_strand_id
1 'polypeptide(L)'
;KQKDGVVEKENGEIKERTKGAKKWRKGAVWGWVKTTWFTMVFSMKDFGMMFWVRDKPSVIYGGEGVELWPRSLETIKFQLQDFRSIKKIIPNATINDVLMGIISSGLSKYLHMKSPDDLQRGLQITAVVPVNLRKKAGLQELADLMRPNTWWCGSSSWGNKTGAILQPIHCCNGLHPLDHV
;
A
#
# COMPACT_ATOMS: atom_id res chain seq x y z
N LYS A 1 -2.50 13.34 -68.70
CA LYS A 1 -2.35 14.52 -67.80
C LYS A 1 -3.27 14.51 -66.59
N GLN A 2 -4.53 14.09 -66.67
CA GLN A 2 -5.43 14.08 -65.51
C GLN A 2 -5.27 12.85 -64.60
N LYS A 3 -4.82 11.70 -65.14
CA LYS A 3 -4.53 10.48 -64.36
C LYS A 3 -3.29 10.63 -63.46
N ASP A 4 -2.28 11.36 -63.94
CA ASP A 4 -0.99 11.50 -63.26
C ASP A 4 -1.12 12.33 -61.95
N GLY A 5 -1.96 13.36 -61.97
CA GLY A 5 -2.23 14.20 -60.79
C GLY A 5 -3.11 13.55 -59.72
N VAL A 6 -3.90 12.53 -60.07
CA VAL A 6 -4.69 11.76 -59.08
C VAL A 6 -3.78 10.80 -58.32
N VAL A 7 -2.89 10.11 -59.04
CA VAL A 7 -1.90 9.19 -58.44
C VAL A 7 -0.93 9.92 -57.52
N GLU A 8 -0.53 11.15 -57.86
CA GLU A 8 0.36 11.94 -57.02
C GLU A 8 -0.31 12.42 -55.72
N LYS A 9 -1.61 12.76 -55.76
CA LYS A 9 -2.39 13.12 -54.57
C LYS A 9 -2.59 11.92 -53.64
N GLU A 10 -2.93 10.76 -54.19
CA GLU A 10 -3.15 9.53 -53.40
C GLU A 10 -1.85 9.08 -52.71
N ASN A 11 -0.71 9.18 -53.40
CA ASN A 11 0.62 8.92 -52.83
C ASN A 11 1.01 9.92 -51.72
N GLY A 12 0.58 11.18 -51.84
CA GLY A 12 0.75 12.21 -50.81
C GLY A 12 -0.02 11.88 -49.53
N GLU A 13 -1.28 11.49 -49.66
CA GLU A 13 -2.14 11.10 -48.52
C GLU A 13 -1.63 9.84 -47.80
N ILE A 14 -1.16 8.83 -48.56
CA ILE A 14 -0.56 7.62 -47.98
C ILE A 14 0.74 7.96 -47.22
N LYS A 15 1.57 8.88 -47.73
CA LYS A 15 2.76 9.37 -47.02
C LYS A 15 2.40 10.12 -45.73
N GLU A 16 1.37 10.96 -45.74
CA GLU A 16 0.91 11.68 -44.54
C GLU A 16 0.35 10.70 -43.48
N ARG A 17 -0.49 9.74 -43.88
CA ARG A 17 -1.02 8.70 -42.98
C ARG A 17 0.09 7.85 -42.35
N THR A 18 1.08 7.43 -43.15
CA THR A 18 2.20 6.63 -42.65
C THR A 18 3.14 7.43 -41.73
N LYS A 19 3.34 8.73 -41.99
CA LYS A 19 4.06 9.63 -41.07
C LYS A 19 3.30 9.82 -39.76
N GLY A 20 1.99 10.04 -39.81
CA GLY A 20 1.12 10.13 -38.63
C GLY A 20 1.19 8.87 -37.77
N ALA A 21 1.07 7.70 -38.40
CA ALA A 21 1.20 6.41 -37.71
C ALA A 21 2.60 6.18 -37.09
N LYS A 22 3.67 6.56 -37.79
CA LYS A 22 5.05 6.51 -37.24
C LYS A 22 5.23 7.48 -36.07
N LYS A 23 4.70 8.70 -36.15
CA LYS A 23 4.75 9.71 -35.08
C LYS A 23 3.97 9.23 -33.85
N TRP A 24 2.79 8.67 -34.05
CA TRP A 24 1.98 8.07 -32.99
C TRP A 24 2.69 6.89 -32.33
N ARG A 25 3.25 5.96 -33.11
CA ARG A 25 4.04 4.83 -32.59
C ARG A 25 5.25 5.29 -31.77
N LYS A 26 5.99 6.30 -32.24
CA LYS A 26 7.11 6.89 -31.48
C LYS A 26 6.64 7.51 -30.17
N GLY A 27 5.51 8.23 -30.18
CA GLY A 27 4.90 8.79 -28.97
C GLY A 27 4.46 7.70 -27.97
N ALA A 28 3.85 6.62 -28.46
CA ALA A 28 3.46 5.48 -27.63
C ALA A 28 4.67 4.79 -27.01
N VAL A 29 5.72 4.50 -27.80
CA VAL A 29 6.97 3.90 -27.30
C VAL A 29 7.62 4.80 -26.26
N TRP A 30 7.67 6.11 -26.50
CA TRP A 30 8.18 7.07 -25.53
C TRP A 30 7.37 7.07 -24.22
N GLY A 31 6.05 7.00 -24.33
CA GLY A 31 5.16 6.84 -23.18
C GLY A 31 5.48 5.57 -22.37
N TRP A 32 5.63 4.42 -23.04
CA TRP A 32 5.99 3.16 -22.40
C TRP A 32 7.35 3.23 -21.70
N VAL A 33 8.38 3.73 -22.38
CA VAL A 33 9.72 3.91 -21.79
C VAL A 33 9.64 4.79 -20.55
N LYS A 34 8.89 5.89 -20.61
CA LYS A 34 8.72 6.80 -19.47
C LYS A 34 8.01 6.11 -18.30
N THR A 35 6.94 5.38 -18.56
CA THR A 35 6.22 4.60 -17.54
C THR A 35 7.13 3.55 -16.90
N THR A 36 7.85 2.77 -17.71
CA THR A 36 8.79 1.75 -17.22
C THR A 36 9.91 2.38 -16.38
N TRP A 37 10.47 3.50 -16.81
CA TRP A 37 11.49 4.23 -16.06
C TRP A 37 10.97 4.67 -14.68
N PHE A 38 9.79 5.29 -14.62
CA PHE A 38 9.20 5.69 -13.34
C PHE A 38 8.93 4.49 -12.44
N THR A 39 8.35 3.41 -12.97
CA THR A 39 8.13 2.19 -12.18
C THR A 39 9.44 1.62 -11.64
N MET A 40 10.51 1.62 -12.43
CA MET A 40 11.82 1.15 -11.99
C MET A 40 12.36 2.01 -10.84
N VAL A 41 12.31 3.35 -10.95
CA VAL A 41 12.75 4.27 -9.89
C VAL A 41 11.97 4.06 -8.59
N PHE A 42 10.65 3.89 -8.66
CA PHE A 42 9.84 3.59 -7.47
C PHE A 42 10.22 2.25 -6.84
N SER A 43 10.36 1.20 -7.65
CA SER A 43 10.73 -0.13 -7.14
C SER A 43 12.14 -0.17 -6.55
N MET A 44 13.09 0.63 -7.03
CA MET A 44 14.45 0.67 -6.47
C MET A 44 14.47 1.04 -4.98
N LYS A 45 13.56 1.92 -4.52
CA LYS A 45 13.43 2.24 -3.09
C LYS A 45 12.98 1.02 -2.28
N ASP A 46 11.99 0.31 -2.79
CA ASP A 46 11.43 -0.87 -2.13
C ASP A 46 12.46 -2.02 -2.08
N PHE A 47 13.18 -2.23 -3.18
CA PHE A 47 14.28 -3.21 -3.23
C PHE A 47 15.44 -2.85 -2.30
N GLY A 48 15.76 -1.56 -2.18
CA GLY A 48 16.76 -1.09 -1.23
C GLY A 48 16.37 -1.41 0.22
N MET A 49 15.11 -1.15 0.58
CA MET A 49 14.58 -1.50 1.90
C MET A 49 14.58 -3.01 2.14
N MET A 50 14.21 -3.81 1.14
CA MET A 50 14.04 -5.25 1.30
C MET A 50 15.37 -6.02 1.40
N PHE A 51 16.39 -5.62 0.64
CA PHE A 51 17.65 -6.37 0.57
C PHE A 51 18.78 -5.78 1.40
N TRP A 52 18.82 -4.47 1.61
CA TRP A 52 20.04 -3.80 2.10
C TRP A 52 19.86 -3.04 3.41
N VAL A 53 18.66 -2.52 3.67
CA VAL A 53 18.40 -1.79 4.91
C VAL A 53 18.05 -2.79 6.01
N ARG A 54 19.07 -3.19 6.77
CA ARG A 54 18.82 -3.79 8.09
C ARG A 54 18.18 -2.74 8.99
N ASP A 55 17.13 -3.16 9.70
CA ASP A 55 16.55 -2.34 10.75
C ASP A 55 17.64 -1.94 11.75
N LYS A 56 17.63 -0.66 12.13
CA LYS A 56 18.56 -0.17 13.14
C LYS A 56 18.24 -0.90 14.46
N PRO A 57 19.27 -1.30 15.24
CA PRO A 57 19.03 -1.79 16.57
C PRO A 57 18.25 -0.71 17.33
N SER A 58 17.07 -1.08 17.79
CA SER A 58 16.17 -0.23 18.57
C SER A 58 15.85 -0.94 19.86
N VAL A 59 15.19 -0.24 20.77
CA VAL A 59 14.81 -0.78 22.08
C VAL A 59 13.80 -1.92 22.01
N ILE A 60 13.14 -2.07 20.85
CA ILE A 60 12.23 -3.19 20.56
C ILE A 60 13.04 -4.40 20.04
N TYR A 61 14.25 -4.18 19.52
CA TYR A 61 15.10 -5.26 19.01
C TYR A 61 15.64 -6.07 20.20
N GLY A 62 15.25 -7.34 20.28
CA GLY A 62 15.81 -8.26 21.26
C GLY A 62 17.17 -8.79 20.80
N GLY A 63 18.05 -9.11 21.75
CA GLY A 63 19.38 -9.67 21.45
C GLY A 63 19.31 -11.04 20.77
N GLU A 64 20.45 -11.56 20.32
CA GLU A 64 20.51 -12.88 19.69
C GLU A 64 19.92 -13.98 20.59
N GLY A 65 19.12 -14.88 20.02
CA GLY A 65 18.50 -15.99 20.74
C GLY A 65 17.16 -15.68 21.41
N VAL A 66 16.67 -14.44 21.39
CA VAL A 66 15.30 -14.13 21.87
C VAL A 66 14.22 -14.82 21.03
N GLU A 67 14.50 -15.18 19.78
CA GLU A 67 13.54 -15.89 18.93
C GLU A 67 13.16 -17.29 19.45
N LEU A 68 14.01 -17.87 20.29
CA LEU A 68 13.79 -19.19 20.90
C LEU A 68 13.01 -19.11 22.22
N TRP A 69 12.79 -17.91 22.76
CA TRP A 69 12.09 -17.73 24.02
C TRP A 69 10.58 -17.95 23.83
N PRO A 70 9.87 -18.50 24.84
CA PRO A 70 8.42 -18.61 24.79
C PRO A 70 7.77 -17.24 24.59
N ARG A 71 6.97 -17.08 23.53
CA ARG A 71 6.22 -15.84 23.31
C ARG A 71 5.04 -15.77 24.26
N SER A 72 4.97 -14.70 25.06
CA SER A 72 3.76 -14.34 25.79
C SER A 72 2.85 -13.50 24.89
N LEU A 73 1.59 -13.90 24.78
CA LEU A 73 0.56 -13.13 24.08
C LEU A 73 -0.44 -12.61 25.10
N GLU A 74 -0.39 -11.32 25.38
CA GLU A 74 -1.37 -10.66 26.22
C GLU A 74 -2.50 -10.09 25.36
N THR A 75 -3.73 -10.43 25.71
CA THR A 75 -4.92 -9.95 25.01
C THR A 75 -5.55 -8.82 25.80
N ILE A 76 -5.59 -7.63 25.20
CA ILE A 76 -6.28 -6.47 25.77
C ILE A 76 -7.68 -6.40 25.15
N LYS A 77 -8.71 -6.28 25.99
CA LYS A 77 -10.10 -6.11 25.56
C LYS A 77 -10.45 -4.63 25.60
N PHE A 78 -11.03 -4.14 24.51
CA PHE A 78 -11.52 -2.77 24.42
C PHE A 78 -13.03 -2.76 24.17
N GLN A 79 -13.73 -1.77 24.74
CA GLN A 79 -15.14 -1.60 24.48
C GLN A 79 -15.35 -0.88 23.15
N LEU A 80 -16.20 -1.44 22.29
CA LEU A 80 -16.52 -0.82 20.99
C LEU A 80 -17.19 0.56 21.14
N GLN A 81 -17.84 0.80 22.28
CA GLN A 81 -18.48 2.09 22.56
C GLN A 81 -17.46 3.23 22.63
N ASP A 82 -16.31 2.98 23.26
CA ASP A 82 -15.23 3.97 23.36
C ASP A 82 -14.70 4.37 21.98
N PHE A 83 -14.50 3.37 21.11
CA PHE A 83 -14.05 3.58 19.74
C PHE A 83 -15.07 4.39 18.92
N ARG A 84 -16.37 4.15 19.14
CA ARG A 84 -17.43 4.93 18.50
C ARG A 84 -17.45 6.37 19.02
N SER A 85 -17.17 6.58 20.30
CA SER A 85 -17.08 7.92 20.89
C SER A 85 -15.91 8.71 20.30
N ILE A 86 -14.74 8.09 20.17
CA ILE A 86 -13.56 8.72 19.55
C ILE A 86 -13.83 8.98 18.06
N LYS A 87 -14.41 8.02 17.34
CA LYS A 87 -14.79 8.19 15.93
C LYS A 87 -15.71 9.41 15.73
N LYS A 88 -16.65 9.68 16.65
CA LYS A 88 -17.55 10.84 16.53
C LYS A 88 -16.81 12.18 16.58
N ILE A 89 -15.65 12.23 17.23
CA ILE A 89 -14.83 13.44 17.39
C ILE A 89 -14.00 13.70 16.13
N ILE A 90 -13.58 12.64 15.42
CA ILE A 90 -12.70 12.75 14.25
C ILE A 90 -13.52 12.67 12.95
N PRO A 91 -13.61 13.75 12.15
CA PRO A 91 -14.36 13.71 10.91
C PRO A 91 -13.73 12.71 9.92
N ASN A 92 -14.56 11.96 9.20
CA ASN A 92 -14.16 10.99 8.17
C ASN A 92 -13.30 9.78 8.62
N ALA A 93 -13.06 9.59 9.92
CA ALA A 93 -12.31 8.44 10.42
C ALA A 93 -13.16 7.16 10.51
N THR A 94 -12.53 6.01 10.31
CA THR A 94 -13.09 4.69 10.58
C THR A 94 -12.63 4.14 11.93
N ILE A 95 -13.25 3.04 12.38
CA ILE A 95 -12.85 2.38 13.64
C ILE A 95 -11.41 1.85 13.55
N ASN A 96 -10.97 1.43 12.35
CA ASN A 96 -9.61 0.94 12.13
C ASN A 96 -8.58 2.07 12.26
N ASP A 97 -8.92 3.28 11.79
CA ASP A 97 -8.05 4.46 11.89
C ASP A 97 -7.91 4.88 13.36
N VAL A 98 -9.02 4.86 14.11
CA VAL A 98 -9.01 5.10 15.56
C VAL A 98 -8.13 4.07 16.29
N LEU A 99 -8.26 2.77 15.96
CA LEU A 99 -7.43 1.72 16.54
C LEU A 99 -5.94 1.95 16.24
N MET A 100 -5.61 2.28 15.00
CA MET A 100 -4.24 2.57 14.59
C MET A 100 -3.67 3.77 15.37
N GLY A 101 -4.46 4.83 15.56
CA GLY A 101 -4.06 6.00 16.36
C GLY A 101 -3.78 5.65 17.82
N ILE A 102 -4.61 4.81 18.45
CA ILE A 102 -4.40 4.35 19.83
C ILE A 102 -3.11 3.53 19.95
N ILE A 103 -2.88 2.59 19.02
CA ILE A 103 -1.68 1.76 19.00
C ILE A 103 -0.43 2.62 18.81
N SER A 104 -0.47 3.55 17.85
CA SER A 104 0.63 4.50 17.58
C SER A 104 0.98 5.34 18.81
N SER A 105 -0.04 5.93 19.45
CA SER A 105 0.14 6.74 20.67
C SER A 105 0.68 5.93 21.85
N GLY A 106 0.14 4.71 22.06
CA GLY A 106 0.62 3.80 23.10
C GLY A 106 2.08 3.38 22.88
N LEU A 107 2.44 3.07 21.64
CA LEU A 107 3.80 2.70 21.25
C LEU A 107 4.78 3.88 21.42
N SER A 108 4.37 5.08 21.01
CA SER A 108 5.16 6.31 21.20
C SER A 108 5.41 6.57 22.69
N LYS A 109 4.39 6.44 23.54
CA LYS A 109 4.53 6.61 25.00
C LYS A 109 5.42 5.53 25.63
N TYR A 110 5.29 4.27 25.20
CA TYR A 110 6.15 3.18 25.66
C TYR A 110 7.62 3.45 25.33
N LEU A 111 7.91 3.85 24.10
CA LEU A 111 9.25 4.19 23.63
C LEU A 111 9.82 5.39 24.39
N HIS A 112 9.02 6.43 24.62
CA HIS A 112 9.42 7.59 25.40
C HIS A 112 9.85 7.21 26.82
N MET A 113 9.10 6.31 27.48
CA MET A 113 9.43 5.84 28.83
C MET A 113 10.68 4.96 28.87
N LYS A 114 10.88 4.13 27.84
CA LYS A 114 11.96 3.14 27.83
C LYS A 114 13.28 3.72 27.33
N SER A 115 13.25 4.66 26.38
CA SER A 115 14.45 5.25 25.77
C SER A 115 14.16 6.60 25.13
N PRO A 116 14.34 7.70 25.87
CA PRO A 116 14.11 9.05 25.37
C PRO A 116 15.06 9.44 24.21
N ASP A 117 16.27 8.87 24.16
CA ASP A 117 17.29 9.19 23.15
C ASP A 117 16.98 8.62 21.76
N ASP A 118 16.35 7.45 21.67
CA ASP A 118 15.98 6.82 20.39
C ASP A 118 14.79 7.53 19.74
N LEU A 119 13.91 8.13 20.55
CA LEU A 119 12.79 8.93 20.07
C LEU A 119 13.25 10.26 19.45
N GLN A 120 14.33 10.86 19.98
CA GLN A 120 14.94 12.06 19.38
C GLN A 120 15.57 11.79 18.01
N ARG A 121 15.94 10.54 17.71
CA ARG A 121 16.54 10.13 16.43
C ARG A 121 15.50 9.84 15.34
N GLY A 122 14.21 9.97 15.64
CA GLY A 122 13.13 9.77 14.67
C GLY A 122 12.95 8.30 14.31
N LEU A 123 12.65 7.46 15.31
CA LEU A 123 12.37 6.04 15.07
C LEU A 123 11.10 5.90 14.21
N GLN A 124 11.27 5.33 13.02
CA GLN A 124 10.18 4.99 12.12
C GLN A 124 9.82 3.52 12.30
N ILE A 125 8.59 3.25 12.72
CA ILE A 125 8.05 1.90 12.84
C ILE A 125 7.07 1.69 11.71
N THR A 126 7.19 0.61 10.95
CA THR A 126 6.24 0.34 9.86
C THR A 126 5.20 -0.67 10.34
N ALA A 127 3.93 -0.24 10.40
CA ALA A 127 2.82 -1.14 10.63
C ALA A 127 2.47 -1.90 9.34
N VAL A 128 2.32 -3.21 9.45
CA VAL A 128 1.84 -4.06 8.36
C VAL A 128 0.37 -4.36 8.61
N VAL A 129 -0.51 -3.75 7.82
CA VAL A 129 -1.96 -3.87 7.99
C VAL A 129 -2.51 -4.83 6.94
N PRO A 130 -2.96 -6.04 7.34
CA PRO A 130 -3.59 -6.96 6.40
C PRO A 130 -4.96 -6.42 5.98
N VAL A 131 -5.23 -6.41 4.68
CA VAL A 131 -6.50 -5.96 4.09
C VAL A 131 -7.13 -7.02 3.22
N ASN A 132 -8.45 -7.02 3.14
CA ASN A 132 -9.20 -7.95 2.31
C ASN A 132 -9.31 -7.39 0.88
N LEU A 133 -8.89 -8.16 -0.13
CA LEU A 133 -8.93 -7.77 -1.55
C LEU A 133 -10.21 -8.23 -2.26
N ARG A 134 -11.17 -8.83 -1.54
CA ARG A 134 -12.43 -9.30 -2.12
C ARG A 134 -13.35 -8.11 -2.45
N LYS A 135 -14.08 -8.21 -3.56
CA LYS A 135 -15.04 -7.18 -4.02
C LYS A 135 -16.16 -6.89 -3.02
N LYS A 136 -16.58 -7.88 -2.22
CA LYS A 136 -17.54 -7.70 -1.13
C LYS A 136 -16.76 -7.50 0.17
N ALA A 137 -16.91 -6.33 0.79
CA ALA A 137 -16.44 -6.08 2.14
C ALA A 137 -17.32 -6.85 3.15
N GLY A 138 -16.71 -7.55 4.10
CA GLY A 138 -17.41 -8.29 5.17
C GLY A 138 -17.15 -9.79 5.18
N LEU A 139 -17.77 -10.46 6.15
CA LEU A 139 -17.72 -11.91 6.30
C LEU A 139 -18.61 -12.53 5.21
N GLN A 140 -17.98 -13.09 4.18
CA GLN A 140 -18.72 -13.78 3.12
C GLN A 140 -19.12 -15.18 3.61
N GLU A 141 -20.36 -15.58 3.32
CA GLU A 141 -20.85 -16.89 3.71
C GLU A 141 -20.05 -17.99 3.02
N LEU A 142 -19.69 -19.03 3.78
CA LEU A 142 -18.83 -20.11 3.31
C LEU A 142 -19.41 -20.81 2.07
N ALA A 143 -20.74 -20.97 2.05
CA ALA A 143 -21.47 -21.57 0.94
C ALA A 143 -21.26 -20.78 -0.37
N ASP A 144 -21.19 -19.45 -0.31
CA ASP A 144 -20.94 -18.61 -1.48
C ASP A 144 -19.51 -18.72 -2.01
N LEU A 145 -18.56 -19.12 -1.15
CA LEU A 145 -17.15 -19.32 -1.51
C LEU A 145 -16.87 -20.69 -2.12
N MET A 146 -17.67 -21.69 -1.77
CA MET A 146 -17.57 -23.06 -2.27
C MET A 146 -18.39 -23.31 -3.54
N ARG A 147 -19.10 -22.30 -4.06
CA ARG A 147 -19.83 -22.46 -5.33
C ARG A 147 -18.84 -22.72 -6.47
N PRO A 148 -19.15 -23.67 -7.38
CA PRO A 148 -18.29 -23.96 -8.52
C PRO A 148 -18.07 -22.70 -9.36
N ASN A 149 -16.82 -22.44 -9.73
CA ASN A 149 -16.39 -21.24 -10.44
C ASN A 149 -16.80 -21.29 -11.93
N THR A 150 -18.07 -21.10 -12.24
CA THR A 150 -18.45 -20.96 -13.65
C THR A 150 -17.94 -19.62 -14.19
N TRP A 151 -17.39 -19.62 -15.42
CA TRP A 151 -16.79 -18.44 -16.07
C TRP A 151 -17.71 -17.20 -16.10
N TRP A 152 -19.03 -17.41 -16.07
CA TRP A 152 -20.06 -16.37 -16.07
C TRP A 152 -20.55 -15.95 -14.67
N CYS A 153 -20.25 -16.74 -13.63
CA CYS A 153 -20.59 -16.42 -12.25
C CYS A 153 -19.34 -15.89 -11.56
N GLY A 154 -19.16 -14.56 -11.55
CA GLY A 154 -18.03 -13.88 -10.90
C GLY A 154 -17.99 -13.99 -9.36
N SER A 155 -18.35 -15.15 -8.82
CA SER A 155 -18.36 -15.44 -7.39
C SER A 155 -16.94 -15.69 -6.87
N SER A 156 -16.67 -15.15 -5.69
CA SER A 156 -15.37 -15.17 -5.02
C SER A 156 -14.90 -16.61 -4.75
N SER A 157 -14.01 -17.13 -5.60
CA SER A 157 -13.34 -18.42 -5.38
C SER A 157 -12.73 -18.56 -3.97
N TRP A 158 -12.82 -19.77 -3.41
CA TRP A 158 -12.21 -20.20 -2.16
C TRP A 158 -10.71 -19.89 -2.09
N GLY A 159 -10.20 -19.56 -0.90
CA GLY A 159 -8.77 -19.29 -0.66
C GLY A 159 -8.47 -17.90 -0.07
N ASN A 160 -7.19 -17.64 0.22
CA ASN A 160 -6.76 -16.37 0.81
C ASN A 160 -6.64 -15.29 -0.26
N LYS A 161 -7.43 -14.22 -0.14
CA LYS A 161 -7.38 -13.03 -1.01
C LYS A 161 -7.15 -11.80 -0.16
N THR A 162 -5.94 -11.71 0.37
CA THR A 162 -5.52 -10.65 1.29
C THR A 162 -4.33 -9.90 0.70
N GLY A 163 -4.30 -8.59 0.91
CA GLY A 163 -3.14 -7.74 0.67
C GLY A 163 -2.60 -7.24 2.01
N ALA A 164 -1.47 -6.54 1.97
CA ALA A 164 -0.95 -5.83 3.12
C ALA A 164 -0.66 -4.38 2.72
N ILE A 165 -1.00 -3.45 3.61
CA ILE A 165 -0.63 -2.05 3.50
C ILE A 165 0.52 -1.81 4.49
N LEU A 166 1.61 -1.24 3.99
CA LEU A 166 2.73 -0.80 4.82
C LEU A 166 2.50 0.66 5.19
N GLN A 167 2.17 0.91 6.46
CA GLN A 167 1.92 2.25 6.97
C GLN A 167 3.06 2.68 7.91
N PRO A 168 3.84 3.71 7.56
CA PRO A 168 4.87 4.23 8.45
C PRO A 168 4.22 4.99 9.61
N ILE A 169 4.60 4.62 10.82
CA ILE A 169 4.27 5.28 12.07
C ILE A 169 5.52 6.03 12.53
N HIS A 170 5.40 7.35 12.60
CA HIS A 170 6.46 8.20 13.11
C HIS A 170 6.28 8.35 14.62
N CYS A 171 7.15 7.72 15.40
CA CYS A 171 7.19 7.93 16.84
C CYS A 171 8.11 9.14 17.08
N CYS A 172 7.53 10.31 17.32
CA CYS A 172 8.27 11.51 17.73
C CYS A 172 7.73 12.05 19.05
N ASN A 173 8.59 12.76 19.79
CA ASN A 173 8.18 13.43 21.00
C ASN A 173 7.23 14.59 20.66
N GLY A 174 6.01 14.55 21.20
CA GLY A 174 5.02 15.62 21.03
C GLY A 174 4.18 15.58 19.75
N LEU A 175 4.23 14.50 18.95
CA LEU A 175 3.25 14.30 17.87
C LEU A 175 1.85 14.15 18.47
N HIS A 176 0.94 15.02 18.04
CA HIS A 176 -0.44 14.93 18.45
C HIS A 176 -1.02 13.67 17.79
N PRO A 177 -1.76 12.80 18.50
CA PRO A 177 -2.26 11.51 17.98
C PRO A 177 -3.21 11.62 16.77
N LEU A 178 -3.48 12.84 16.31
CA LEU A 178 -4.35 13.22 15.20
C LEU A 178 -3.59 13.67 13.95
N ASP A 179 -2.27 13.88 14.01
CA ASP A 179 -1.48 14.33 12.85
C ASP A 179 -1.33 13.23 11.77
N HIS A 180 -1.85 12.03 12.04
CA HIS A 180 -1.74 10.84 11.19
C HIS A 180 -3.08 10.30 10.69
N VAL A 181 -4.19 10.97 11.00
CA VAL A 181 -5.57 10.55 10.65
C VAL A 181 -6.19 11.52 9.65
#